data_AF-W9HVJ0-F1
#
_entry.id   AF-W9HVJ0-F1
#
_cell.length_a   1.000
_cell.length_b   1.000
_cell.length_c   1.000
_cell.angle_alpha   90.00
_cell.angle_beta   90.00
_cell.angle_gamma   90.00
#
_symmetry.space_group_name_H-M   'P 1'
#
loop_
_entity.id
_entity.type
_entity.pdbx_description
1 polymer ?
#
loop_
_entity_poly.entity_id
_entity_poly.type
_entity_poly.pdbx_seq_one_letter_code
_entity_poly.pdbx_strand_id
1 'polypeptide(L)'
;MQSSQYSVYNEDYKKELEQIPPPLTRKDEEEEEEDFCLNDNWYTNKKGDTCDSISKAAGVSGVLLYMGNQELLRDCHKIPEGLKLCLPTVCKTYYVKPEDTCLSIEISLGIRWDTIRKYNSWVDRDCNNLQGGTEFYGKSVCIGPLGTADTLAQLRQPSTERDFTPLRISSGNTPNLLRVSPPENTKIPEGATLRCGKWHVVTESDTCRGICQDNDICADGLLLKANPSLKKDDCQASLVPGVALCVAPISGWDSE
;
A
#
# COMPACT_ATOMS: atom_id res chain seq x y z
N MET A 1 -7.71 -12.74 -49.28
CA MET A 1 -8.07 -12.01 -48.05
C MET A 1 -8.77 -10.73 -48.48
N GLN A 2 -10.00 -10.48 -48.03
CA GLN A 2 -10.71 -9.23 -48.34
C GLN A 2 -10.09 -8.10 -47.50
N SER A 3 -9.44 -7.13 -48.15
CA SER A 3 -8.98 -5.91 -47.49
C SER A 3 -10.18 -4.98 -47.32
N SER A 4 -10.55 -4.70 -46.07
CA SER A 4 -11.42 -3.54 -45.79
C SER A 4 -10.57 -2.28 -45.84
N GLN A 5 -11.23 -1.14 -46.08
CA GLN A 5 -10.65 0.21 -46.06
C GLN A 5 -10.04 0.65 -44.70
N TYR A 6 -10.03 -0.25 -43.71
CA TYR A 6 -9.38 -0.08 -42.41
C TYR A 6 -8.27 -1.11 -42.13
N SER A 7 -7.89 -1.95 -43.10
CA SER A 7 -6.75 -2.84 -42.90
C SER A 7 -5.45 -2.05 -42.98
N VAL A 8 -4.77 -1.91 -41.84
CA VAL A 8 -3.41 -1.32 -41.71
C VAL A 8 -2.33 -2.15 -42.43
N TYR A 9 -2.70 -3.31 -42.99
CA TYR A 9 -1.83 -4.13 -43.82
C TYR A 9 -1.52 -3.44 -45.16
N ASN A 10 -0.35 -2.83 -45.24
CA ASN A 10 0.25 -2.33 -46.49
C ASN A 10 1.39 -3.27 -46.95
N GLU A 11 1.97 -2.99 -48.12
CA GLU A 11 3.06 -3.79 -48.68
C GLU A 11 4.35 -3.78 -47.83
N ASP A 12 4.51 -2.81 -46.93
CA ASP A 12 5.66 -2.75 -46.01
C ASP A 12 5.54 -3.83 -44.91
N TYR A 13 4.35 -3.98 -44.32
CA TYR A 13 4.07 -5.07 -43.37
C TYR A 13 4.23 -6.45 -44.00
N LYS A 14 3.88 -6.57 -45.28
CA LYS A 14 4.06 -7.83 -46.03
C LYS A 14 5.54 -8.16 -46.22
N LYS A 15 6.39 -7.17 -46.51
CA LYS A 15 7.85 -7.36 -46.62
C LYS A 15 8.51 -7.75 -45.30
N GLU A 16 8.04 -7.23 -44.18
CA GLU A 16 8.55 -7.61 -42.85
C GLU A 16 8.20 -9.08 -42.51
N LEU A 17 7.01 -9.56 -42.91
CA LEU A 17 6.59 -10.93 -42.66
C LEU A 17 7.22 -11.95 -43.60
N GLU A 18 7.60 -11.55 -44.82
CA GLU A 18 8.32 -12.40 -45.78
C GLU A 18 9.80 -12.54 -45.45
N GLN A 19 10.36 -11.68 -44.58
CA GLN A 19 11.69 -11.87 -44.00
C GLN A 19 11.59 -12.77 -42.76
N ILE A 20 11.53 -14.08 -42.98
CA ILE A 20 11.75 -15.06 -41.91
C ILE A 20 13.27 -15.10 -41.65
N PRO A 21 13.81 -14.52 -40.56
CA PRO A 21 15.20 -14.80 -40.20
C PRO A 21 15.36 -16.30 -39.96
N PRO A 22 16.52 -16.91 -40.31
CA PRO A 22 16.76 -18.31 -40.01
C PRO A 22 16.53 -18.57 -38.52
N PRO A 23 16.04 -19.77 -38.12
CA PRO A 23 15.76 -20.05 -36.72
C PRO A 23 17.02 -19.76 -35.90
N LEU A 24 16.93 -18.80 -34.99
CA LEU A 24 17.94 -18.63 -33.96
C LEU A 24 17.91 -19.92 -33.15
N THR A 25 18.84 -20.82 -33.42
CA THR A 25 19.15 -21.92 -32.51
C THR A 25 19.87 -21.29 -31.33
N ARG A 26 19.10 -20.68 -30.43
CA ARG A 26 19.59 -20.40 -29.10
C ARG A 26 19.87 -21.76 -28.49
N LYS A 27 21.14 -22.10 -28.32
CA LYS A 27 21.53 -23.07 -27.29
C LYS A 27 21.19 -22.37 -25.98
N ASP A 28 19.92 -22.41 -25.61
CA ASP A 28 19.56 -22.25 -24.22
C ASP A 28 20.14 -23.51 -23.57
N GLU A 29 21.31 -23.38 -22.95
CA GLU A 29 21.60 -24.23 -21.81
C GLU A 29 20.39 -24.03 -20.90
N GLU A 30 19.65 -25.11 -20.58
CA GLU A 30 18.62 -25.07 -19.55
C GLU A 30 19.32 -24.66 -18.26
N GLU A 31 19.46 -23.36 -18.02
CA GLU A 31 19.72 -22.83 -16.70
C GLU A 31 18.54 -23.34 -15.86
N GLU A 32 18.80 -24.26 -14.93
CA GLU A 32 17.80 -24.65 -13.93
C GLU A 32 17.36 -23.36 -13.25
N GLU A 33 16.15 -22.88 -13.56
CA GLU A 33 15.57 -21.72 -12.90
C GLU A 33 15.54 -22.02 -11.40
N GLU A 34 16.38 -21.33 -10.64
CA GLU A 34 16.40 -21.47 -9.19
C GLU A 34 15.03 -21.07 -8.63
N ASP A 35 14.43 -21.98 -7.85
CA ASP A 35 13.16 -21.73 -7.16
C ASP A 35 13.26 -20.45 -6.32
N PHE A 36 12.53 -19.39 -6.70
CA PHE A 36 12.57 -18.11 -6.00
C PHE A 36 11.59 -18.05 -4.82
N CYS A 37 12.09 -17.69 -3.64
CA CYS A 37 11.27 -17.34 -2.50
C CYS A 37 11.83 -16.11 -1.77
N LEU A 38 11.04 -15.04 -1.67
CA LEU A 38 11.48 -13.72 -1.20
C LEU A 38 12.19 -13.72 0.17
N ASN A 39 11.76 -14.59 1.08
CA ASN A 39 12.28 -14.68 2.44
C ASN A 39 13.04 -15.99 2.71
N ASP A 40 13.30 -16.78 1.66
CA ASP A 40 13.90 -18.12 1.72
C ASP A 40 13.23 -19.07 2.74
N ASN A 41 11.94 -18.85 3.00
CA ASN A 41 11.18 -19.64 3.96
C ASN A 41 10.31 -20.64 3.23
N TRP A 42 10.69 -21.91 3.32
CA TRP A 42 10.06 -23.00 2.57
C TRP A 42 9.28 -23.94 3.49
N TYR A 43 8.11 -24.37 3.01
CA TYR A 43 7.33 -25.43 3.61
C TYR A 43 7.25 -26.62 2.65
N THR A 44 7.59 -27.82 3.12
CA THR A 44 7.36 -29.05 2.35
C THR A 44 6.04 -29.65 2.79
N ASN A 45 5.11 -29.74 1.83
CA ASN A 45 3.74 -30.17 2.09
C ASN A 45 3.67 -31.60 2.64
N LYS A 46 2.90 -31.80 3.71
CA LYS A 46 2.63 -33.13 4.26
C LYS A 46 1.30 -33.67 3.74
N LYS A 47 1.14 -34.98 3.78
CA LYS A 47 -0.11 -35.63 3.38
C LYS A 47 -1.31 -35.07 4.16
N GLY A 48 -2.28 -34.52 3.44
CA GLY A 48 -3.54 -34.01 4.00
C GLY A 48 -3.50 -32.53 4.42
N ASP A 49 -2.37 -31.85 4.26
CA ASP A 49 -2.29 -30.41 4.45
C ASP A 49 -3.10 -29.67 3.36
N THR A 50 -3.64 -28.53 3.76
CA THR A 50 -4.34 -27.55 2.92
C THR A 50 -3.75 -26.16 3.14
N CYS A 51 -4.03 -25.21 2.23
CA CYS A 51 -3.63 -23.82 2.42
C CYS A 51 -4.13 -23.26 3.75
N ASP A 52 -5.33 -23.65 4.20
CA ASP A 52 -5.87 -23.25 5.49
C ASP A 52 -5.01 -23.76 6.66
N SER A 53 -4.71 -25.05 6.69
CA SER A 53 -3.92 -25.65 7.77
C SER A 53 -2.49 -25.09 7.83
N ILE A 54 -1.85 -24.92 6.67
CA ILE A 54 -0.48 -24.40 6.56
C ILE A 54 -0.46 -22.93 6.98
N SER A 55 -1.33 -22.10 6.40
CA SER A 55 -1.34 -20.67 6.66
C SER A 55 -1.65 -20.36 8.13
N LYS A 56 -2.58 -21.11 8.74
CA LYS A 56 -2.91 -21.02 10.16
C LYS A 56 -1.72 -21.37 11.04
N ALA A 57 -1.02 -22.46 10.74
CA ALA A 57 0.13 -22.92 11.52
C ALA A 57 1.34 -21.97 11.38
N ALA A 58 1.57 -21.45 10.17
CA ALA A 58 2.70 -20.57 9.87
C ALA A 58 2.44 -19.08 10.21
N GLY A 59 1.21 -18.69 10.56
CA GLY A 59 0.88 -17.30 10.89
C GLY A 59 0.97 -16.38 9.66
N VAL A 60 0.56 -16.89 8.50
CA VAL A 60 0.58 -16.17 7.22
C VAL A 60 -0.82 -16.06 6.63
N SER A 61 -1.01 -15.20 5.62
CA SER A 61 -2.26 -15.17 4.85
C SER A 61 -2.39 -16.39 3.95
N GLY A 62 -3.55 -17.05 3.96
CA GLY A 62 -3.85 -18.17 3.07
C GLY A 62 -3.83 -17.77 1.60
N VAL A 63 -4.38 -16.59 1.27
CA VAL A 63 -4.36 -16.06 -0.11
C VAL A 63 -2.95 -15.76 -0.58
N LEU A 64 -2.11 -15.16 0.26
CA LEU A 64 -0.72 -14.88 -0.12
C LEU A 64 0.10 -16.16 -0.28
N LEU A 65 -0.19 -17.20 0.50
CA LEU A 65 0.39 -18.52 0.31
C LEU A 65 0.03 -19.08 -1.07
N TYR A 66 -1.24 -19.01 -1.46
CA TYR A 66 -1.66 -19.45 -2.79
C TYR A 66 -1.01 -18.62 -3.90
N MET A 67 -1.10 -17.28 -3.82
CA MET A 67 -0.58 -16.37 -4.85
C MET A 67 0.93 -16.53 -5.06
N GLY A 68 1.70 -16.76 -3.99
CA GLY A 68 3.14 -17.00 -4.08
C GLY A 68 3.53 -18.35 -4.68
N ASN A 69 2.57 -19.26 -4.90
CA ASN A 69 2.82 -20.62 -5.36
C ASN A 69 1.92 -21.07 -6.52
N GLN A 70 1.19 -20.14 -7.16
CA GLN A 70 0.11 -20.45 -8.10
C GLN A 70 0.54 -21.27 -9.34
N GLU A 71 1.82 -21.20 -9.73
CA GLU A 71 2.36 -22.00 -10.84
C GLU A 71 2.40 -23.50 -10.51
N LEU A 72 2.67 -23.83 -9.24
CA LEU A 72 2.81 -25.22 -8.77
C LEU A 72 1.54 -25.70 -8.05
N LEU A 73 0.80 -24.78 -7.42
CA LEU A 73 -0.33 -25.05 -6.55
C LEU A 73 -1.65 -24.66 -7.24
N ARG A 74 -2.32 -25.65 -7.83
CA ARG A 74 -3.62 -25.45 -8.52
C ARG A 74 -4.85 -25.50 -7.61
N ASP A 75 -4.77 -26.24 -6.50
CA ASP A 75 -5.90 -26.45 -5.59
C ASP A 75 -5.43 -26.45 -4.14
N CYS A 76 -5.89 -25.45 -3.38
CA CYS A 76 -5.56 -25.27 -1.97
C CYS A 76 -6.07 -26.39 -1.05
N HIS A 77 -6.99 -27.24 -1.52
CA HIS A 77 -7.51 -28.38 -0.76
C HIS A 77 -6.78 -29.69 -1.06
N LYS A 78 -5.96 -29.72 -2.12
CA LYS A 78 -5.33 -30.95 -2.64
C LYS A 78 -3.88 -30.66 -3.01
N ILE A 79 -3.12 -30.25 -2.02
CA ILE A 79 -1.70 -29.97 -2.19
C ILE A 79 -0.95 -31.31 -2.35
N PRO A 80 -0.18 -31.51 -3.43
CA PRO A 80 0.62 -32.71 -3.60
C PRO A 80 1.60 -32.91 -2.43
N GLU A 81 1.68 -34.12 -1.90
CA GLU A 81 2.65 -34.46 -0.85
C GLU A 81 4.08 -34.22 -1.36
N GLY A 82 4.93 -33.59 -0.55
CA GLY A 82 6.30 -33.26 -0.91
C GLY A 82 6.47 -31.98 -1.74
N LEU A 83 5.38 -31.32 -2.17
CA LEU A 83 5.48 -30.04 -2.86
C LEU A 83 6.12 -28.99 -1.95
N LYS A 84 7.18 -28.34 -2.42
CA LYS A 84 7.79 -27.19 -1.75
C LYS A 84 6.98 -25.93 -2.05
N LEU A 85 6.57 -25.24 -0.99
CA LEU A 85 5.82 -24.00 -1.04
C LEU A 85 6.65 -22.89 -0.40
N CYS A 86 6.78 -21.75 -1.09
CA CYS A 86 7.32 -20.53 -0.51
C CYS A 86 6.29 -19.95 0.47
N LEU A 87 6.66 -19.83 1.74
CA LEU A 87 5.82 -19.18 2.74
C LEU A 87 5.96 -17.66 2.60
N PRO A 88 4.86 -16.90 2.45
CA PRO A 88 4.94 -15.45 2.32
C PRO A 88 5.40 -14.82 3.64
N THR A 89 5.72 -13.53 3.59
CA THR A 89 6.02 -12.75 4.80
C THR A 89 4.85 -12.83 5.79
N VAL A 90 5.17 -13.09 7.06
CA VAL A 90 4.18 -13.19 8.15
C VAL A 90 3.41 -11.89 8.35
N CYS A 91 2.23 -11.98 8.95
CA CYS A 91 1.46 -10.82 9.37
C CYS A 91 0.70 -11.15 10.65
N LYS A 92 0.18 -10.15 11.36
CA LYS A 92 -0.83 -10.42 12.38
C LYS A 92 -2.08 -10.93 11.67
N THR A 93 -2.48 -12.17 11.94
CA THR A 93 -3.63 -12.80 11.28
C THR A 93 -4.89 -12.78 12.14
N TYR A 94 -6.04 -12.84 11.45
CA TYR A 94 -7.32 -13.24 12.03
C TYR A 94 -7.82 -14.46 11.27
N TYR A 95 -8.40 -15.42 12.00
CA TYR A 95 -8.96 -16.64 11.40
C TYR A 95 -10.46 -16.46 11.22
N VAL A 96 -10.89 -16.28 9.97
CA VAL A 96 -12.27 -15.95 9.58
C VAL A 96 -13.24 -17.03 10.04
N LYS A 97 -14.23 -16.64 10.85
CA LYS A 97 -15.27 -17.53 11.36
C LYS A 97 -16.46 -17.57 10.40
N PRO A 98 -17.34 -18.59 10.52
CA PRO A 98 -18.63 -18.57 9.83
C PRO A 98 -19.39 -17.27 10.14
N GLU A 99 -20.06 -16.70 9.13
CA GLU A 99 -20.83 -15.45 9.21
C GLU A 99 -20.01 -14.16 9.48
N ASP A 100 -18.68 -14.25 9.60
CA ASP A 100 -17.86 -13.04 9.70
C ASP A 100 -17.97 -12.20 8.41
N THR A 101 -18.13 -10.91 8.60
CA THR A 101 -17.97 -9.86 7.58
C THR A 101 -16.72 -9.05 7.91
N CYS A 102 -16.20 -8.27 6.96
CA CYS A 102 -15.11 -7.34 7.28
C CYS A 102 -15.49 -6.43 8.46
N LEU A 103 -16.71 -5.89 8.45
CA LEU A 103 -17.18 -4.96 9.48
C LEU A 103 -17.29 -5.64 10.85
N SER A 104 -17.83 -6.86 10.93
CA SER A 104 -17.95 -7.57 12.22
C SER A 104 -16.58 -7.89 12.81
N ILE A 105 -15.63 -8.30 11.98
CA ILE A 105 -14.25 -8.54 12.40
C ILE A 105 -13.64 -7.24 12.93
N GLU A 106 -13.73 -6.16 12.16
CA GLU A 106 -13.11 -4.87 12.51
C GLU A 106 -13.65 -4.31 13.83
N ILE A 107 -14.98 -4.36 14.03
CA ILE A 107 -15.63 -3.97 15.28
C ILE A 107 -15.16 -4.85 16.44
N SER A 108 -15.16 -6.17 16.25
CA SER A 108 -14.79 -7.12 17.33
C SER A 108 -13.35 -6.97 17.81
N LEU A 109 -12.46 -6.56 16.90
CA LEU A 109 -11.03 -6.37 17.18
C LEU A 109 -10.69 -4.94 17.60
N GLY A 110 -11.63 -4.00 17.53
CA GLY A 110 -11.39 -2.58 17.78
C GLY A 110 -10.36 -1.97 16.82
N ILE A 111 -10.31 -2.47 15.59
CA ILE A 111 -9.41 -1.96 14.55
C ILE A 111 -10.15 -0.99 13.63
N ARG A 112 -9.39 -0.16 12.91
CA ARG A 112 -9.95 0.86 12.02
C ARG A 112 -10.79 0.23 10.92
N TRP A 113 -11.85 0.92 10.48
CA TRP A 113 -12.61 0.52 9.31
C TRP A 113 -11.72 0.40 8.07
N ASP A 114 -12.10 -0.52 7.17
CA ASP A 114 -11.37 -0.89 5.95
C ASP A 114 -9.98 -1.51 6.21
N THR A 115 -9.64 -1.85 7.46
CA THR A 115 -8.36 -2.51 7.77
C THR A 115 -8.24 -3.87 7.11
N ILE A 116 -9.33 -4.65 7.05
CA ILE A 116 -9.32 -5.96 6.39
C ILE A 116 -8.98 -5.78 4.91
N ARG A 117 -9.70 -4.92 4.19
CA ARG A 117 -9.44 -4.65 2.77
C ARG A 117 -8.06 -4.06 2.53
N LYS A 118 -7.60 -3.17 3.41
CA LYS A 118 -6.28 -2.53 3.30
C LYS A 118 -5.13 -3.56 3.24
N TYR A 119 -5.23 -4.64 4.01
CA TYR A 119 -4.18 -5.67 4.06
C TYR A 119 -4.53 -6.94 3.28
N ASN A 120 -5.67 -6.96 2.59
CA ASN A 120 -6.16 -8.08 1.79
C ASN A 120 -6.84 -7.54 0.53
N SER A 121 -6.04 -7.08 -0.45
CA SER A 121 -6.54 -6.40 -1.66
C SER A 121 -7.39 -7.27 -2.58
N TRP A 122 -7.41 -8.59 -2.37
CA TRP A 122 -8.30 -9.52 -3.05
C TRP A 122 -9.75 -9.41 -2.56
N VAL A 123 -9.96 -8.86 -1.36
CA VAL A 123 -11.31 -8.61 -0.82
C VAL A 123 -11.94 -7.46 -1.59
N ASP A 124 -13.13 -7.69 -2.13
CA ASP A 124 -13.84 -6.70 -2.91
C ASP A 124 -14.26 -5.48 -2.07
N ARG A 125 -14.83 -4.47 -2.74
CA ARG A 125 -15.21 -3.22 -2.09
C ARG A 125 -16.23 -3.41 -0.96
N ASP A 126 -17.16 -4.32 -1.16
CA ASP A 126 -18.31 -4.53 -0.29
C ASP A 126 -18.08 -5.69 0.68
N CYS A 127 -16.90 -6.32 0.63
CA CYS A 127 -16.51 -7.50 1.40
C CYS A 127 -17.41 -8.72 1.14
N ASN A 128 -18.03 -8.83 -0.04
CA ASN A 128 -18.96 -9.91 -0.36
C ASN A 128 -18.23 -11.23 -0.62
N ASN A 129 -17.00 -11.16 -1.13
CA ASN A 129 -16.18 -12.33 -1.45
C ASN A 129 -15.35 -12.90 -0.29
N LEU A 130 -15.43 -12.33 0.92
CA LEU A 130 -14.58 -12.77 2.05
C LEU A 130 -14.75 -14.25 2.36
N GLN A 131 -15.99 -14.72 2.51
CA GLN A 131 -16.28 -16.11 2.87
C GLN A 131 -15.88 -17.07 1.75
N GLY A 132 -16.32 -16.82 0.51
CA GLY A 132 -15.97 -17.68 -0.63
C GLY A 132 -14.46 -17.71 -0.93
N GLY A 133 -13.78 -16.57 -0.79
CA GLY A 133 -12.33 -16.51 -0.96
C GLY A 133 -11.60 -17.27 0.14
N THR A 134 -11.98 -17.08 1.40
CA THR A 134 -11.35 -17.80 2.53
C THR A 134 -11.67 -19.28 2.59
N GLU A 135 -12.79 -19.70 2.00
CA GLU A 135 -13.11 -21.12 1.83
C GLU A 135 -12.09 -21.81 0.91
N PHE A 136 -11.71 -21.17 -0.20
CA PHE A 136 -10.72 -21.75 -1.12
C PHE A 136 -9.28 -21.52 -0.67
N TYR A 137 -8.90 -20.27 -0.38
CA TYR A 137 -7.51 -19.91 -0.11
C TYR A 137 -7.06 -20.20 1.33
N GLY A 138 -8.00 -20.44 2.25
CA GLY A 138 -7.75 -20.54 3.68
C GLY A 138 -8.22 -19.31 4.47
N LYS A 139 -8.56 -19.54 5.74
CA LYS A 139 -9.27 -18.59 6.61
C LYS A 139 -8.39 -17.57 7.29
N SER A 140 -7.07 -17.72 7.22
CA SER A 140 -6.12 -16.76 7.79
C SER A 140 -5.99 -15.53 6.89
N VAL A 141 -6.47 -14.37 7.37
CA VAL A 141 -6.37 -13.07 6.69
C VAL A 141 -5.49 -12.11 7.50
N CYS A 142 -4.79 -11.19 6.83
CA CYS A 142 -3.97 -10.21 7.54
C CYS A 142 -4.83 -9.09 8.15
N ILE A 143 -4.61 -8.76 9.43
CA ILE A 143 -5.23 -7.63 10.13
C ILE A 143 -4.22 -6.52 10.46
N GLY A 144 -3.06 -6.59 9.81
CA GLY A 144 -1.94 -5.68 10.00
C GLY A 144 -0.96 -5.77 8.84
N PRO A 145 0.03 -4.87 8.80
CA PRO A 145 1.07 -4.91 7.78
C PRO A 145 1.87 -6.22 7.84
N LEU A 146 2.47 -6.57 6.71
CA LEU A 146 3.40 -7.70 6.63
C LEU A 146 4.67 -7.39 7.44
N GLY A 147 5.20 -8.40 8.11
CA GLY A 147 6.34 -8.32 8.99
C GLY A 147 6.05 -8.83 10.40
N THR A 148 7.13 -9.12 11.13
CA THR A 148 7.05 -9.44 12.56
C THR A 148 6.83 -8.16 13.37
N ALA A 149 6.44 -8.31 14.64
CA ALA A 149 6.35 -7.17 15.56
C ALA A 149 7.67 -6.39 15.63
N ASP A 150 8.81 -7.10 15.61
CA ASP A 150 10.15 -6.51 15.69
C ASP A 150 10.50 -5.73 14.42
N THR A 151 10.29 -6.30 13.23
CA THR A 151 10.58 -5.60 11.96
C THR A 151 9.70 -4.36 11.83
N LEU A 152 8.43 -4.46 12.24
CA LEU A 152 7.51 -3.32 12.27
C LEU A 152 7.84 -2.29 13.35
N ALA A 153 8.47 -2.70 14.45
CA ALA A 153 8.97 -1.78 15.47
C ALA A 153 10.21 -1.03 14.98
N GLN A 154 11.12 -1.70 14.27
CA GLN A 154 12.29 -1.09 13.65
C GLN A 154 11.90 -0.03 12.61
N LEU A 155 10.88 -0.30 11.78
CA LEU A 155 10.35 0.70 10.83
C LEU A 155 9.70 1.93 11.50
N ARG A 156 9.33 1.81 12.78
CA ARG A 156 8.79 2.93 13.57
C ARG A 156 9.86 3.68 14.34
N GLN A 157 11.08 3.15 14.42
CA GLN A 157 12.16 3.89 15.04
C GLN A 157 12.53 5.07 14.13
N PRO A 158 12.69 6.28 14.69
CA PRO A 158 13.26 7.37 13.93
C PRO A 158 14.64 6.92 13.44
N SER A 159 14.88 7.02 12.14
CA SER A 159 16.19 6.74 11.55
C SER A 159 17.24 7.57 12.29
N THR A 160 18.22 6.90 12.89
CA THR A 160 19.40 7.54 13.48
C THR A 160 20.45 7.89 12.43
N GLU A 161 20.20 7.57 11.15
CA GLU A 161 20.98 8.06 10.02
C GLU A 161 20.77 9.57 9.86
N ARG A 162 21.70 10.31 10.47
CA ARG A 162 21.93 11.74 10.32
C ARG A 162 22.42 12.09 8.91
N ASP A 163 21.70 11.68 7.88
CA ASP A 163 21.93 12.17 6.52
C ASP A 163 20.66 12.24 5.68
N PHE A 164 19.52 12.47 6.32
CA PHE A 164 18.39 13.05 5.62
C PHE A 164 18.70 14.53 5.39
N THR A 165 19.17 14.86 4.19
CA THR A 165 18.61 16.05 3.55
C THR A 165 17.09 15.85 3.61
N PRO A 166 16.33 16.72 4.30
CA PRO A 166 14.91 16.50 4.48
C PRO A 166 14.30 16.37 3.08
N LEU A 167 13.81 15.18 2.76
CA LEU A 167 12.97 15.00 1.57
C LEU A 167 11.91 16.08 1.67
N ARG A 168 11.89 17.00 0.70
CA ARG A 168 10.83 17.98 0.57
C ARG A 168 9.57 17.20 0.22
N ILE A 169 8.89 16.68 1.25
CA ILE A 169 7.53 16.17 1.16
C ILE A 169 6.65 17.43 1.09
N SER A 170 6.77 18.17 -0.01
CA SER A 170 5.64 18.92 -0.49
C SER A 170 4.78 17.89 -1.20
N SER A 171 3.55 17.81 -0.74
CA SER A 171 2.51 17.46 -1.65
C SER A 171 1.17 17.78 -1.04
N GLY A 172 0.61 18.89 -1.51
CA GLY A 172 -0.82 19.15 -1.44
C GLY A 172 -1.66 18.20 -2.29
N ASN A 173 -1.09 17.17 -2.94
CA ASN A 173 -1.76 16.32 -3.94
C ASN A 173 -1.33 14.82 -3.90
N THR A 174 -0.76 14.31 -2.80
CA THR A 174 -0.27 12.91 -2.74
C THR A 174 -1.30 12.04 -2.07
N PRO A 175 -1.64 10.87 -2.63
CA PRO A 175 -2.75 10.08 -2.14
C PRO A 175 -2.56 9.45 -0.76
N ASN A 176 -1.35 9.45 -0.18
CA ASN A 176 -1.00 8.57 0.94
C ASN A 176 -0.10 9.23 2.00
N LEU A 177 -0.53 10.36 2.56
CA LEU A 177 0.01 10.78 3.86
C LEU A 177 -0.93 10.30 4.97
N LEU A 178 -0.37 9.57 5.94
CA LEU A 178 -1.08 9.27 7.18
C LEU A 178 -1.29 10.58 7.94
N ARG A 179 -2.46 10.75 8.55
CA ARG A 179 -2.71 11.85 9.49
C ARG A 179 -1.70 11.78 10.62
N VAL A 180 -1.01 12.89 10.86
CA VAL A 180 -0.10 13.06 12.00
C VAL A 180 -0.73 14.01 13.02
N SER A 181 -0.54 13.71 14.30
CA SER A 181 -0.91 14.64 15.37
C SER A 181 -0.01 15.88 15.32
N PRO A 182 -0.53 17.07 15.63
CA PRO A 182 0.31 18.25 15.79
C PRO A 182 1.30 18.06 16.95
N PRO A 183 2.45 18.78 16.94
CA PRO A 183 3.43 18.69 18.01
C PRO A 183 2.82 18.99 19.39
N GLU A 184 3.31 18.30 20.42
CA GLU A 184 2.86 18.52 21.80
C GLU A 184 3.03 19.98 22.23
N ASN A 185 2.08 20.50 23.02
CA ASN A 185 2.04 21.89 23.52
C ASN A 185 1.89 22.98 22.44
N THR A 186 1.53 22.64 21.20
CA THR A 186 1.21 23.63 20.15
C THR A 186 -0.28 23.87 20.05
N LYS A 187 -0.67 25.13 19.81
CA LYS A 187 -2.08 25.49 19.59
C LYS A 187 -2.41 25.34 18.12
N ILE A 188 -3.55 24.74 17.81
CA ILE A 188 -4.07 24.69 16.44
C ILE A 188 -4.96 25.93 16.25
N PRO A 189 -4.69 26.77 15.23
CA PRO A 189 -5.56 27.90 14.92
C PRO A 189 -6.96 27.46 14.54
N GLU A 190 -7.94 28.32 14.81
CA GLU A 190 -9.34 28.06 14.46
C GLU A 190 -9.49 27.85 12.94
N GLY A 191 -10.29 26.85 12.57
CA GLY A 191 -10.57 26.47 11.19
C GLY A 191 -9.44 25.71 10.48
N ALA A 192 -8.24 25.56 11.06
CA ALA A 192 -7.18 24.78 10.44
C ALA A 192 -7.58 23.29 10.32
N THR A 193 -7.28 22.68 9.17
CA THR A 193 -7.65 21.28 8.94
C THR A 193 -6.88 20.34 9.87
N LEU A 194 -7.60 19.42 10.52
CA LEU A 194 -7.00 18.36 11.34
C LEU A 194 -6.58 17.13 10.51
N ARG A 195 -6.97 17.09 9.23
CA ARG A 195 -6.56 16.07 8.26
C ARG A 195 -5.22 16.48 7.63
N CYS A 196 -4.19 16.49 8.47
CA CYS A 196 -2.87 16.98 8.11
C CYS A 196 -1.80 15.89 8.21
N GLY A 197 -0.90 15.83 7.23
CA GLY A 197 0.27 14.95 7.16
C GLY A 197 1.57 15.63 7.62
N LYS A 198 1.58 16.96 7.77
CA LYS A 198 2.73 17.72 8.30
C LYS A 198 2.29 19.05 8.88
N TRP A 199 2.77 19.35 10.08
CA TRP A 199 2.52 20.62 10.78
C TRP A 199 3.77 21.51 10.77
N HIS A 200 3.58 22.81 10.58
CA HIS A 200 4.59 23.84 10.74
C HIS A 200 4.27 24.68 11.98
N VAL A 201 5.19 24.72 12.93
CA VAL A 201 5.04 25.58 14.13
C VAL A 201 5.61 26.95 13.81
N VAL A 202 4.77 27.97 13.87
CA VAL A 202 5.15 29.33 13.51
C VAL A 202 6.19 29.87 14.49
N THR A 203 7.25 30.45 13.97
CA THR A 203 8.31 31.17 14.67
C THR A 203 8.25 32.67 14.36
N GLU A 204 8.94 33.49 15.15
CA GLU A 204 8.99 34.95 14.93
C GLU A 204 9.67 35.35 13.62
N SER A 205 10.53 34.48 13.07
CA SER A 205 11.22 34.70 11.80
C SER A 205 10.40 34.29 10.58
N ASP A 206 9.25 33.63 10.77
CA ASP A 206 8.51 33.07 9.65
C ASP A 206 7.80 34.14 8.82
N THR A 207 7.71 33.85 7.53
CA THR A 207 6.83 34.57 6.62
C THR A 207 5.90 33.60 5.94
N CYS A 208 4.69 34.04 5.57
CA CYS A 208 3.76 33.16 4.84
C CYS A 208 4.37 32.65 3.54
N ARG A 209 5.16 33.51 2.87
CA ARG A 209 5.89 33.14 1.67
C ARG A 209 6.97 32.09 1.96
N GLY A 210 7.75 32.27 3.02
CA GLY A 210 8.76 31.29 3.45
C GLY A 210 8.12 29.93 3.77
N ILE A 211 7.09 29.92 4.62
CA ILE A 211 6.36 28.71 5.00
C ILE A 211 5.79 28.01 3.75
N CYS A 212 5.18 28.76 2.82
CA CYS A 212 4.62 28.15 1.62
C CYS A 212 5.70 27.60 0.68
N GLN A 213 6.84 28.28 0.54
CA GLN A 213 7.95 27.87 -0.33
C GLN A 213 8.72 26.68 0.25
N ASP A 214 8.95 26.67 1.56
CA ASP A 214 9.66 25.57 2.23
C ASP A 214 8.88 24.27 2.25
N ASN A 215 7.57 24.35 2.05
CA ASN A 215 6.66 23.21 1.98
C ASN A 215 6.03 23.02 0.60
N ASP A 216 6.48 23.77 -0.42
CA ASP A 216 5.94 23.86 -1.79
C ASP A 216 4.39 23.81 -1.88
N ILE A 217 3.70 24.63 -1.07
CA ILE A 217 2.23 24.78 -1.03
C ILE A 217 1.75 26.19 -1.40
N CYS A 218 2.58 26.96 -2.12
CA CYS A 218 2.20 28.30 -2.56
C CYS A 218 1.14 28.29 -3.68
N ALA A 219 1.02 27.18 -4.41
CA ALA A 219 0.03 27.03 -5.47
C ALA A 219 -1.40 27.03 -4.91
N ASP A 220 -2.32 27.63 -5.66
CA ASP A 220 -3.77 27.63 -5.41
C ASP A 220 -4.21 28.12 -4.02
N GLY A 221 -3.35 28.84 -3.32
CA GLY A 221 -3.60 29.33 -1.97
C GLY A 221 -3.76 28.22 -0.94
N LEU A 222 -3.15 27.04 -1.17
CA LEU A 222 -3.36 25.86 -0.33
C LEU A 222 -3.02 26.11 1.15
N LEU A 223 -1.93 26.84 1.43
CA LEU A 223 -1.59 27.26 2.80
C LEU A 223 -2.74 28.01 3.50
N LEU A 224 -3.41 28.91 2.78
CA LEU A 224 -4.52 29.71 3.31
C LEU A 224 -5.79 28.88 3.46
N LYS A 225 -6.10 28.03 2.47
CA LYS A 225 -7.31 27.20 2.50
C LYS A 225 -7.24 26.14 3.60
N ALA A 226 -6.08 25.52 3.81
CA ALA A 226 -5.86 24.56 4.87
C ALA A 226 -5.78 25.22 6.27
N ASN A 227 -5.52 26.53 6.33
CA ASN A 227 -5.41 27.30 7.57
C ASN A 227 -6.20 28.63 7.47
N PRO A 228 -7.54 28.59 7.50
CA PRO A 228 -8.41 29.77 7.33
C PRO A 228 -8.17 30.93 8.31
N SER A 229 -7.54 30.67 9.45
CA SER A 229 -7.05 31.72 10.36
C SER A 229 -6.07 32.71 9.71
N LEU A 230 -5.38 32.31 8.63
CA LEU A 230 -4.51 33.17 7.85
C LEU A 230 -5.35 34.02 6.90
N LYS A 231 -5.33 35.34 7.07
CA LYS A 231 -6.07 36.25 6.19
C LYS A 231 -5.41 36.29 4.81
N LYS A 232 -6.21 36.12 3.76
CA LYS A 232 -5.75 36.20 2.37
C LYS A 232 -5.07 37.54 2.04
N ASP A 233 -5.64 38.64 2.53
CA ASP A 233 -5.18 40.00 2.21
C ASP A 233 -4.03 40.48 3.11
N ASP A 234 -3.81 39.81 4.24
CA ASP A 234 -2.73 40.13 5.19
C ASP A 234 -2.27 38.88 5.94
N CYS A 235 -1.69 37.96 5.17
CA CYS A 235 -1.25 36.67 5.70
C CYS A 235 -0.14 36.88 6.75
N GLN A 236 0.77 37.82 6.50
CA GLN A 236 1.91 38.07 7.38
C GLN A 236 1.45 38.54 8.77
N ALA A 237 0.51 39.48 8.86
CA ALA A 237 0.01 39.93 10.16
C ALA A 237 -0.88 38.89 10.86
N SER A 238 -1.31 37.84 10.14
CA SER A 238 -2.11 36.75 10.68
C SER A 238 -1.28 35.60 11.24
N LEU A 239 0.05 35.63 11.07
CA LEU A 239 0.94 34.63 11.67
C LEU A 239 1.09 34.87 13.17
N VAL A 240 0.82 33.82 13.95
CA VAL A 240 0.93 33.86 15.41
C VAL A 240 2.01 32.86 15.84
N PRO A 241 3.14 33.30 16.43
CA PRO A 241 4.17 32.40 16.91
C PRO A 241 3.63 31.34 17.89
N GLY A 242 4.13 30.11 17.78
CA GLY A 242 3.75 28.96 18.61
C GLY A 242 2.49 28.22 18.17
N VAL A 243 1.79 28.68 17.14
CA VAL A 243 0.66 27.93 16.56
C VAL A 243 1.15 26.95 15.49
N ALA A 244 0.47 25.81 15.36
CA ALA A 244 0.75 24.80 14.36
C ALA A 244 -0.18 24.97 13.15
N LEU A 245 0.38 25.32 11.99
CA LEU A 245 -0.30 25.38 10.70
C LEU A 245 -0.16 24.05 9.97
N CYS A 246 -1.22 23.60 9.30
CA CYS A 246 -1.14 22.45 8.41
C CYS A 246 -0.43 22.84 7.10
N VAL A 247 0.67 22.16 6.80
CA VAL A 247 1.48 22.42 5.58
C VAL A 247 1.56 21.22 4.63
N ALA A 248 0.93 20.10 4.99
CA ALA A 248 0.69 18.98 4.06
C ALA A 248 -0.72 18.41 4.31
N PRO A 249 -1.78 19.11 3.86
CA PRO A 249 -3.13 18.59 3.95
C PRO A 249 -3.28 17.30 3.13
N ILE A 250 -3.95 16.28 3.69
CA ILE A 250 -4.08 14.94 3.05
C ILE A 250 -5.35 14.84 2.20
N SER A 251 -5.46 13.86 1.30
CA SER A 251 -6.65 13.70 0.44
C SER A 251 -7.98 13.78 1.22
N GLY A 252 -8.91 14.61 0.73
CA GLY A 252 -10.20 14.87 1.39
C GLY A 252 -10.07 15.73 2.66
N TRP A 253 -9.04 16.57 2.77
CA TRP A 253 -8.91 17.51 3.88
C TRP A 253 -9.95 18.64 3.85
N ASP A 254 -10.52 18.89 2.68
CA ASP A 254 -11.50 19.93 2.33
C ASP A 254 -12.92 19.38 2.12
N SER A 255 -13.10 18.05 2.18
CA SER A 255 -14.43 17.44 2.21
C SER A 255 -15.01 17.55 3.62
N GLU A 256 -16.10 18.30 3.76
CA GLU A 256 -16.95 18.29 4.97
C GLU A 256 -17.43 16.87 5.32
#